data_AF-A0A024QI41-F1
#
_entry.id   AF-A0A024QI41-F1
#
_cell.length_a   1.000
_cell.length_b   1.000
_cell.length_c   1.000
_cell.angle_alpha   90.00
_cell.angle_beta   90.00
_cell.angle_gamma   90.00
#
_symmetry.space_group_name_H-M   'P 1'
#
loop_
_entity.id
_entity.type
_entity.pdbx_description
1 polymer ?
#
loop_
_entity_poly.entity_id
_entity_poly.type
_entity_poly.pdbx_seq_one_letter_code
_entity_poly.pdbx_strand_id
1 'polypeptide(L)'
;MSSIRINSSDQYYKGILLNCISRRSYKMNKAKRFTINHTNQNVWIPNKHLLNDGTIKYGENIDYVFRKAQRQLEIAGYTGPIVGIKRSTLTTHGINK
;
A
#
# COMPACT_ATOMS: atom_id res chain seq x y z
N MET A 1 14.81 -12.02 -23.12
CA MET A 1 14.45 -11.14 -21.98
C MET A 1 14.07 -12.02 -20.79
N SER A 2 14.89 -12.04 -19.74
CA SER A 2 14.57 -12.78 -18.50
C SER A 2 13.33 -12.19 -17.83
N SER A 3 12.36 -13.03 -17.49
CA SER A 3 11.21 -12.62 -16.69
C SER A 3 11.69 -12.28 -15.28
N ILE A 4 11.61 -11.00 -14.90
CA ILE A 4 11.89 -10.57 -13.52
C ILE A 4 10.86 -11.25 -12.60
N ARG A 5 11.35 -12.05 -11.65
CA ARG A 5 10.52 -12.68 -10.62
C ARG A 5 10.05 -11.61 -9.64
N ILE A 6 8.75 -11.61 -9.32
CA ILE A 6 8.18 -10.68 -8.35
C ILE A 6 8.54 -11.12 -6.94
N ASN A 7 8.96 -10.18 -6.09
CA ASN A 7 9.15 -10.41 -4.67
C ASN A 7 7.79 -10.40 -3.95
N SER A 8 7.25 -11.58 -3.69
CA SER A 8 6.00 -11.77 -2.94
C SER A 8 6.20 -12.00 -1.44
N SER A 9 7.45 -11.89 -0.96
CA SER A 9 7.78 -12.05 0.46
C SER A 9 7.21 -10.91 1.29
N ASP A 10 7.18 -11.10 2.60
CA ASP A 10 6.73 -10.10 3.57
C ASP A 10 7.62 -8.86 3.52
N GLN A 11 6.98 -7.70 3.41
CA GLN A 11 7.63 -6.40 3.43
C GLN A 11 6.89 -5.50 4.42
N TYR A 12 7.62 -4.63 5.12
CA TYR A 12 7.04 -3.76 6.12
C TYR A 12 7.21 -2.29 5.76
N TYR A 13 6.12 -1.54 5.82
CA TYR A 13 6.15 -0.08 5.74
C TYR A 13 5.52 0.50 7.00
N LYS A 14 6.34 1.09 7.89
CA LYS A 14 5.87 1.70 9.15
C LYS A 14 4.95 0.78 9.98
N GLY A 15 5.27 -0.51 10.03
CA GLY A 15 4.48 -1.53 10.72
C GLY A 15 3.32 -2.12 9.91
N ILE A 16 3.06 -1.64 8.69
CA ILE A 16 2.09 -2.23 7.76
C ILE A 16 2.76 -3.37 6.99
N LEU A 17 2.22 -4.57 7.13
CA LEU A 17 2.64 -5.78 6.42
C LEU A 17 2.06 -5.79 5.01
N LEU A 18 2.94 -5.97 4.02
CA LEU A 18 2.64 -5.89 2.60
C LEU A 18 3.27 -7.04 1.84
N ASN A 19 2.55 -7.56 0.84
CA ASN A 19 3.09 -8.56 -0.09
C ASN A 19 2.75 -8.18 -1.53
N CYS A 20 3.74 -8.14 -2.42
CA CYS A 20 3.47 -7.87 -3.83
C CYS A 20 2.78 -9.07 -4.49
N ILE A 21 1.67 -8.83 -5.17
CA ILE A 21 0.93 -9.87 -5.89
C ILE A 21 1.62 -10.11 -7.24
N SER A 22 1.96 -11.36 -7.57
CA SER A 22 2.52 -11.66 -8.89
C SER A 22 1.48 -11.46 -10.01
N ARG A 23 1.78 -10.61 -11.00
CA ARG A 23 0.93 -10.35 -12.18
C ARG A 23 1.78 -10.18 -13.43
N ARG A 24 1.34 -10.81 -14.53
CA ARG A 24 1.99 -10.68 -15.85
C ARG A 24 1.91 -9.26 -16.44
N SER A 25 0.82 -8.54 -16.13
CA SER A 25 0.54 -7.21 -16.67
C SER A 25 1.46 -6.09 -16.16
N TYR A 26 2.30 -6.35 -15.15
CA TYR A 26 3.17 -5.31 -14.57
C TYR A 26 4.23 -4.75 -15.52
N LYS A 27 4.51 -5.42 -16.64
CA LYS A 27 5.40 -4.87 -17.69
C LYS A 27 4.89 -3.55 -18.28
N MET A 28 3.57 -3.33 -18.28
CA MET A 28 2.95 -2.13 -18.86
C MET A 28 2.41 -1.16 -17.80
N ASN A 29 2.32 -1.58 -16.54
CA ASN A 29 1.70 -0.81 -15.48
C ASN A 29 2.70 0.10 -14.78
N LYS A 30 2.26 1.30 -14.39
CA LYS A 30 3.06 2.27 -13.62
C LYS A 30 3.05 2.02 -12.10
N ALA A 31 2.40 0.94 -11.66
CA ALA A 31 2.27 0.56 -10.26
C ALA A 31 2.12 -0.97 -10.13
N LYS A 32 2.41 -1.47 -8.93
CA LYS A 32 2.17 -2.87 -8.54
C LYS A 32 1.18 -2.97 -7.39
N ARG A 33 0.48 -4.10 -7.31
CA ARG A 33 -0.59 -4.35 -6.33
C ARG A 33 -0.01 -5.12 -5.15
N PHE A 34 -0.30 -4.65 -3.94
CA PHE A 34 0.12 -5.26 -2.70
C PHE A 34 -1.10 -5.63 -1.87
N THR A 35 -1.10 -6.82 -1.28
CA THR A 35 -2.04 -7.16 -0.20
C THR A 35 -1.61 -6.51 1.10
N ILE A 36 -2.57 -6.24 1.97
CA ILE A 36 -2.33 -5.69 3.31
C ILE A 36 -2.60 -6.81 4.33
N ASN A 37 -1.62 -7.11 5.19
CA ASN A 37 -1.73 -8.09 6.27
C ASN A 37 -2.30 -9.45 5.85
N HIS A 38 -1.84 -9.97 4.70
CA HIS A 38 -2.35 -11.21 4.08
C HIS A 38 -3.87 -11.27 3.84
N THR A 39 -4.57 -10.14 3.86
CA THR A 39 -6.00 -10.06 3.57
C THR A 39 -6.28 -9.81 2.09
N ASN A 40 -7.57 -9.84 1.72
CA ASN A 40 -8.02 -9.43 0.39
C ASN A 40 -7.96 -7.90 0.18
N GLN A 41 -7.71 -7.11 1.23
CA GLN A 41 -7.48 -5.68 1.12
C GLN A 41 -6.14 -5.42 0.45
N ASN A 42 -6.11 -4.42 -0.41
CA ASN A 42 -4.96 -4.19 -1.28
C ASN A 42 -4.79 -2.73 -1.65
N VAL A 43 -3.55 -2.36 -1.97
CA VAL A 43 -3.16 -1.03 -2.44
C VAL A 43 -2.28 -1.15 -3.68
N TRP A 44 -2.27 -0.08 -4.47
CA TRP A 44 -1.35 0.07 -5.58
C TRP A 44 -0.22 1.02 -5.20
N ILE A 45 1.01 0.52 -5.26
CA ILE A 45 2.21 1.33 -4.99
C ILE A 45 2.86 1.67 -6.34
N PRO A 46 3.07 2.96 -6.66
CA PRO A 46 3.71 3.36 -7.90
C PRO A 46 5.15 2.85 -8.02
N ASN A 47 5.55 2.46 -9.23
CA ASN A 47 6.86 1.85 -9.50
C ASN A 47 8.03 2.74 -9.10
N LYS A 48 7.86 4.07 -9.05
CA LYS A 48 8.92 4.99 -8.61
C LYS A 48 9.43 4.68 -7.19
N HIS A 49 8.59 4.09 -6.34
CA HIS A 49 8.92 3.70 -4.96
C HIS A 49 9.37 2.23 -4.84
N LEU A 50 9.44 1.50 -5.96
CA LEU A 50 9.69 0.06 -5.98
C LEU A 50 10.94 -0.26 -6.80
N LEU A 51 11.62 -1.34 -6.44
CA LEU A 51 12.54 -2.04 -7.32
C LEU A 51 11.77 -2.81 -8.39
N ASN A 52 12.49 -3.26 -9.42
CA ASN A 52 11.90 -3.95 -10.58
C ASN A 52 11.16 -5.24 -10.21
N ASP A 53 11.51 -5.89 -9.09
CA ASP A 53 10.87 -7.08 -8.53
C ASP A 53 9.66 -6.76 -7.64
N GLY A 54 9.43 -5.49 -7.28
CA GLY A 54 8.36 -5.07 -6.37
C GLY A 54 8.80 -4.96 -4.92
N THR A 55 10.10 -5.02 -4.64
CA THR A 55 10.63 -4.65 -3.33
C THR A 55 10.47 -3.14 -3.11
N ILE A 56 9.91 -2.72 -1.99
CA ILE A 56 9.79 -1.31 -1.60
C ILE A 56 11.21 -0.78 -1.36
N LYS A 57 11.58 0.32 -2.02
CA LYS A 57 12.90 0.91 -1.83
C LYS A 57 13.04 1.46 -0.40
N TYR A 58 14.22 1.29 0.18
CA TYR A 58 14.52 1.77 1.52
C TYR A 58 14.38 3.30 1.62
N GLY A 59 13.77 3.79 2.69
CA GLY A 59 13.60 5.23 2.97
C GLY A 59 12.53 5.96 2.14
N GLU A 60 11.83 5.28 1.23
CA GLU A 60 10.76 5.90 0.43
C GLU A 60 9.57 6.36 1.29
N ASN A 61 8.97 7.49 0.92
CA ASN A 61 7.73 7.96 1.52
C ASN A 61 6.53 7.57 0.65
N ILE A 62 5.75 6.59 1.12
CA ILE A 62 4.49 6.15 0.52
C ILE A 62 3.28 6.42 1.42
N ASP A 63 3.38 7.35 2.36
CA ASP A 63 2.30 7.71 3.31
C ASP A 63 1.00 8.09 2.59
N TYR A 64 1.12 8.74 1.43
CA TYR A 64 -0.05 9.17 0.66
C TYR A 64 -0.87 7.99 0.11
N VAL A 65 -0.26 6.84 -0.15
CA VAL A 65 -0.98 5.61 -0.57
C VAL A 65 -1.90 5.16 0.55
N PHE A 66 -1.36 5.12 1.76
CA PHE A 66 -2.07 4.66 2.96
C PHE A 66 -3.04 5.68 3.53
N ARG A 67 -2.76 6.99 3.37
CA ARG A 67 -3.70 8.06 3.69
C ARG A 67 -4.98 7.98 2.86
N LYS A 68 -4.90 7.48 1.61
CA LYS A 68 -6.08 7.22 0.77
C LYS A 68 -6.74 5.86 1.05
N ALA A 69 -6.01 4.92 1.65
CA ALA A 69 -6.44 3.55 1.88
C ALA A 69 -6.85 3.26 3.33
N GLN A 70 -7.41 4.25 4.04
CA GLN A 70 -7.73 4.15 5.48
C GLN A 70 -8.71 3.01 5.78
N ARG A 71 -9.76 2.86 4.96
CA ARG A 71 -10.75 1.79 5.15
C ARG A 71 -10.15 0.41 4.90
N GLN A 72 -9.27 0.28 3.90
CA GLN A 72 -8.56 -0.97 3.59
C GLN A 72 -7.62 -1.36 4.74
N LEU A 73 -6.92 -0.39 5.32
CA LEU A 73 -6.08 -0.61 6.51
C LEU A 73 -6.91 -1.10 7.70
N GLU A 74 -8.03 -0.44 7.98
CA GLU A 74 -8.93 -0.81 9.07
C GLU A 74 -9.48 -2.24 8.91
N ILE A 75 -10.01 -2.58 7.72
CA ILE A 75 -10.51 -3.93 7.43
C ILE A 75 -9.38 -4.98 7.52
N ALA A 76 -8.15 -4.59 7.21
CA ALA A 76 -6.98 -5.46 7.33
C ALA A 76 -6.42 -5.56 8.76
N GLY A 77 -7.05 -4.91 9.76
CA GLY A 77 -6.67 -4.99 11.17
C GLY A 77 -5.84 -3.82 11.70
N TYR A 78 -5.54 -2.80 10.89
CA TYR A 78 -4.77 -1.63 11.33
C TYR A 78 -5.66 -0.52 11.89
N THR A 79 -6.21 -0.76 13.09
CA THR A 79 -7.13 0.16 13.80
C THR A 79 -6.44 1.13 14.76
N GLY A 80 -5.11 1.03 14.94
CA GLY A 80 -4.29 1.98 15.70
C GLY A 80 -3.73 3.15 14.87
N PRO A 81 -3.18 4.19 15.52
CA PRO A 81 -2.45 5.26 14.83
C PRO A 81 -1.17 4.70 14.17
N ILE A 82 -0.86 5.19 12.96
CA ILE A 82 0.36 4.84 12.24
C ILE A 82 1.18 6.11 12.04
N VAL A 83 2.47 6.08 12.40
CA VAL A 83 3.35 7.25 12.42
C VAL A 83 3.40 7.93 11.04
N GLY A 84 3.05 9.22 10.99
CA GLY A 84 3.04 10.02 9.75
C GLY A 84 1.87 9.74 8.80
N ILE A 85 1.00 8.77 9.09
CA ILE A 85 -0.21 8.49 8.31
C ILE A 85 -1.41 8.96 9.12
N LYS A 86 -1.77 10.24 8.95
CA LYS A 86 -2.93 10.84 9.61
C LYS A 86 -4.22 10.21 9.08
N ARG A 87 -5.13 9.84 9.99
CA ARG A 87 -6.51 9.48 9.64
C ARG A 87 -7.23 10.69 9.08
N SER A 88 -8.10 10.45 8.10
CA SER A 88 -9.08 11.47 7.72
C SER A 88 -9.98 11.71 8.92
N THR A 89 -9.96 12.92 9.47
CA THR A 89 -11.05 13.37 10.34
C THR A 89 -12.31 13.46 9.48
N LEU A 90 -13.42 12.88 9.93
CA LEU A 90 -14.72 13.21 9.36
C LEU A 90 -14.92 14.71 9.59
N THR A 91 -14.80 15.53 8.56
CA THR A 91 -15.28 16.90 8.60
C THR A 91 -16.80 16.80 8.59
N THR A 92 -17.40 16.77 9.78
CA THR A 92 -18.82 17.04 9.97
C THR A 92 -19.07 18.44 9.40
N HIS A 93 -19.45 18.52 8.13
CA HIS A 93 -20.06 19.73 7.59
C HIS A 93 -21.40 19.81 8.31
N GLY A 94 -21.51 20.78 9.23
CA GLY A 94 -22.71 20.99 10.02
C GLY A 94 -23.94 20.95 9.13
N ILE A 95 -24.84 20.03 9.45
CA ILE A 95 -26.20 20.05 8.93
C ILE A 95 -26.83 21.30 9.55
N ASN A 96 -26.89 22.38 8.79
CA ASN A 96 -27.72 23.53 9.14
C ASN A 96 -29.18 23.04 9.04
N LYS A 97 -29.89 23.19 10.17
CA LYS A 97 -31.34 22.99 10.30
C LYS A 97 -32.12 23.89 9.35
#